data_AF-A0AAY4BJ36-F1
#
_entry.id   AF-A0AAY4BJ36-F1
#
_cell.length_a   1.000
_cell.length_b   1.000
_cell.length_c   1.000
_cell.angle_alpha   90.00
_cell.angle_beta   90.00
_cell.angle_gamma   90.00
#
_symmetry.space_group_name_H-M   'P 1'
#
loop_
_entity.id
_entity.type
_entity.pdbx_description
1 polymer ?
#
loop_
_entity_poly.entity_id
_entity_poly.type
_entity_poly.pdbx_seq_one_letter_code
_entity_poly.pdbx_strand_id
1 'polypeptide(L)'
;GMYRRWVLLFPPLLHPFIYTNYYTFPFAHSEQMQTSLDVCKTYGSGVFKPFTGNPFYVRTTCHVTLLRFTYKGVICEITILERTNGMMTKVEINVNKIKTVIFNGTVEVDSKRYSLPYDQTYQHIFDYGIYTKLRSKILPLTVTWHNAQGGIPFILAKLPNQSVRK
;
A
#
# COMPACT_ATOMS: atom_id res chain seq x y z
N GLY A 1 15.44 40.45 64.83
CA GLY A 1 14.44 39.41 65.13
C GLY A 1 13.61 39.20 63.88
N MET A 2 13.67 38.01 63.26
CA MET A 2 12.75 36.86 63.45
C MET A 2 11.37 37.01 62.77
N TYR A 3 11.26 36.31 61.62
CA TYR A 3 10.16 35.45 61.12
C TYR A 3 8.78 35.97 60.66
N ARG A 4 8.46 35.53 59.43
CA ARG A 4 7.22 34.88 58.89
C ARG A 4 6.14 35.68 58.12
N ARG A 5 6.15 35.42 56.79
CA ARG A 5 5.06 35.12 55.80
C ARG A 5 3.67 34.83 56.42
N TRP A 6 2.50 35.23 55.86
CA TRP A 6 1.85 34.86 54.57
C TRP A 6 0.77 35.91 54.16
N VAL A 7 0.77 36.46 52.93
CA VAL A 7 -0.08 36.18 51.71
C VAL A 7 -1.56 36.65 51.75
N LEU A 8 -2.01 37.19 50.59
CA LEU A 8 -3.38 37.53 50.09
C LEU A 8 -3.62 39.06 50.00
N LEU A 9 -3.93 39.73 48.88
CA LEU A 9 -4.45 39.37 47.55
C LEU A 9 -4.01 40.40 46.49
N PHE A 10 -3.75 39.94 45.27
CA PHE A 10 -3.82 40.76 44.05
C PHE A 10 -5.30 40.87 43.59
N PRO A 11 -5.65 41.94 42.86
CA PRO A 11 -5.91 41.69 41.45
C PRO A 11 -5.17 42.71 40.56
N PRO A 12 -4.82 42.30 39.34
CA PRO A 12 -5.01 43.23 38.24
C PRO A 12 -5.78 42.59 37.09
N LEU A 13 -6.64 43.45 36.57
CA LEU A 13 -7.38 43.36 35.33
C LEU A 13 -6.45 43.29 34.10
N LEU A 14 -6.98 42.67 33.04
CA LEU A 14 -6.72 42.83 31.60
C LEU A 14 -5.62 41.97 30.93
N HIS A 15 -6.12 40.99 30.16
CA HIS A 15 -5.54 40.34 28.98
C HIS A 15 -5.49 41.34 27.78
N PRO A 16 -4.64 41.17 26.73
CA PRO A 16 -4.64 39.95 25.92
C PRO A 16 -3.27 39.39 25.45
N PHE A 17 -3.25 38.05 25.45
CA PHE A 17 -2.68 37.13 24.47
C PHE A 17 -1.74 37.67 23.38
N ILE A 18 -0.49 37.17 23.36
CA ILE A 18 0.07 36.37 22.26
C ILE A 18 1.01 35.32 22.85
N TYR A 19 0.62 34.04 22.79
CA TYR A 19 1.50 32.89 23.03
C TYR A 19 2.05 32.42 21.68
N THR A 20 3.37 32.44 21.48
CA THR A 20 4.05 31.67 20.44
C THR A 20 4.85 30.56 21.12
N ASN A 21 4.19 29.44 21.40
CA ASN A 21 4.89 28.20 21.74
C ASN A 21 5.30 27.50 20.44
N TYR A 22 6.61 27.43 20.20
CA TYR A 22 7.20 26.57 19.20
C TYR A 22 7.04 25.11 19.65
N TYR A 23 6.13 24.37 19.01
CA TYR A 23 6.11 22.92 19.12
C TYR A 23 7.23 22.35 18.25
N THR A 24 8.45 22.29 18.79
CA THR A 24 9.50 21.46 18.22
C THR A 24 9.18 20.01 18.60
N PHE A 25 8.61 19.25 17.66
CA PHE A 25 8.48 17.81 17.80
C PHE A 25 9.88 17.18 17.79
N PRO A 26 10.34 16.51 18.86
CA PRO A 26 11.57 15.75 18.78
C PRO A 26 11.32 14.56 17.85
N PHE A 27 11.94 14.58 16.67
CA PHE A 27 12.09 13.39 15.84
C PHE A 27 12.96 12.41 16.64
N ALA A 28 12.31 11.52 17.39
CA ALA A 28 12.94 10.32 17.89
C ALA A 28 13.41 9.52 16.67
N HIS A 29 14.72 9.50 16.44
CA HIS A 29 15.35 8.65 15.45
C HIS A 29 15.24 7.20 15.97
N SER A 30 14.10 6.57 15.71
CA SER A 30 14.05 5.11 15.79
C SER A 30 14.86 4.61 14.61
N GLU A 31 16.05 4.08 14.86
CA GLU A 31 16.68 3.11 13.97
C GLU A 31 15.73 1.91 13.91
N GLN A 32 14.72 2.01 13.04
CA GLN A 32 14.02 0.83 12.59
C GLN A 32 15.05 0.05 11.79
N MET A 33 15.44 -1.11 12.30
CA MET A 33 15.99 -2.19 11.48
C MET A 33 14.91 -2.60 10.50
N GLN A 34 14.69 -1.75 9.50
CA GLN A 34 13.76 -1.97 8.42
C GLN A 34 14.44 -3.00 7.54
N THR A 35 14.08 -4.27 7.73
CA THR A 35 14.13 -5.21 6.62
C THR A 35 13.20 -4.64 5.54
N SER A 36 13.72 -3.75 4.69
CA SER A 36 12.94 -3.02 3.70
C SER A 36 12.45 -4.03 2.68
N LEU A 37 11.25 -4.57 2.88
CA LEU A 37 10.54 -5.22 1.80
C LEU A 37 10.36 -4.16 0.70
N ASP A 38 10.75 -4.51 -0.52
CA ASP A 38 10.48 -3.68 -1.67
C ASP A 38 8.96 -3.76 -1.89
N VAL A 39 8.28 -2.62 -1.70
CA VAL A 39 6.82 -2.52 -1.84
C VAL A 39 6.47 -1.55 -2.96
N CYS A 40 5.80 -2.07 -3.98
CA CYS A 40 5.11 -1.30 -4.99
C CYS A 40 3.62 -1.26 -4.61
N LYS A 41 3.01 -0.08 -4.59
CA LYS A 41 1.65 0.10 -4.10
C LYS A 41 0.91 1.17 -4.89
N THR A 42 -0.34 0.90 -5.23
CA THR A 42 -1.28 1.92 -5.67
C THR A 42 -2.07 2.44 -4.47
N TYR A 43 -2.52 3.69 -4.58
CA TYR A 43 -3.55 4.24 -3.72
C TYR A 43 -4.68 4.69 -4.63
N GLY A 44 -5.90 4.64 -4.12
CA GLY A 44 -7.05 5.16 -4.84
C GLY A 44 -6.79 6.59 -5.32
N SER A 45 -7.46 6.94 -6.41
CA SER A 45 -7.39 8.26 -7.07
C SER A 45 -6.13 8.52 -7.90
N GLY A 46 -5.30 7.51 -8.19
CA GLY A 46 -4.21 7.61 -9.17
C GLY A 46 -2.81 7.87 -8.59
N VAL A 47 -2.58 7.62 -7.30
CA VAL A 47 -1.23 7.72 -6.72
C VAL A 47 -0.52 6.36 -6.76
N PHE A 48 0.72 6.36 -7.23
CA PHE A 48 1.56 5.19 -7.41
C PHE A 48 2.84 5.34 -6.59
N LYS A 49 3.14 4.36 -5.74
CA LYS A 49 4.44 4.19 -5.09
C LYS A 49 5.20 3.07 -5.81
N PRO A 50 6.25 3.38 -6.58
CA PRO A 50 7.13 2.35 -7.15
C PRO A 50 7.99 1.67 -6.08
N PHE A 51 8.69 0.60 -6.45
CA PHE A 51 9.67 -0.04 -5.57
C PHE A 51 10.82 0.90 -5.20
N THR A 52 11.26 1.71 -6.16
CA THR A 52 12.36 2.67 -6.02
C THR A 52 11.93 4.05 -6.52
N GLY A 53 12.42 5.10 -5.87
CA GLY A 53 12.08 6.48 -6.18
C GLY A 53 10.84 6.99 -5.46
N ASN A 54 10.37 8.17 -5.89
CA ASN A 54 9.31 8.89 -5.22
C ASN A 54 7.93 8.47 -5.74
N PRO A 55 6.89 8.50 -4.88
CA PRO A 55 5.52 8.36 -5.32
C PRO A 55 5.16 9.44 -6.35
N PHE A 56 4.30 9.08 -7.30
CA PHE A 56 3.85 9.97 -8.37
C PHE A 56 2.35 9.81 -8.62
N TYR A 57 1.77 10.79 -9.30
CA TYR A 57 0.34 10.85 -9.61
C TYR A 57 0.10 10.67 -11.10
N VAL A 58 -0.77 9.72 -11.47
CA VAL A 58 -1.26 9.51 -12.83
C VAL A 58 -2.75 9.23 -12.75
N ARG A 59 -3.56 10.03 -13.43
CA ARG A 59 -4.99 9.77 -13.61
C ARG A 59 -5.25 9.38 -15.05
N THR A 60 -5.73 8.16 -15.27
CA THR A 60 -6.04 7.66 -16.61
C THR A 60 -7.17 6.64 -16.54
N THR A 61 -7.93 6.51 -17.63
CA THR A 61 -8.94 5.46 -17.82
C THR A 61 -8.43 4.33 -18.70
N CYS A 62 -7.17 4.39 -19.11
CA CYS A 62 -6.52 3.36 -19.93
C CYS A 62 -5.93 2.25 -19.05
N HIS A 63 -5.57 1.14 -19.69
CA HIS A 63 -4.76 0.12 -19.05
C HIS A 63 -3.37 0.66 -18.72
N VAL A 64 -2.92 0.46 -17.49
CA VAL A 64 -1.59 0.85 -17.02
C VAL A 64 -0.85 -0.37 -16.51
N THR A 65 0.39 -0.53 -16.96
CA THR A 65 1.30 -1.53 -16.38
C THR A 65 1.87 -0.98 -15.09
N LEU A 66 1.38 -1.49 -13.95
CA LEU A 66 1.84 -1.12 -12.62
C LEU A 66 3.26 -1.64 -12.34
N LEU A 67 3.52 -2.86 -12.78
CA LEU A 67 4.78 -3.55 -12.56
C LEU A 67 5.05 -4.53 -13.68
N ARG A 68 6.30 -4.57 -14.15
CA ARG A 68 6.80 -5.62 -15.04
C ARG A 68 8.25 -5.94 -14.68
N PHE A 69 8.55 -7.22 -14.47
CA PHE A 69 9.91 -7.68 -14.22
C PHE A 69 10.07 -9.14 -14.64
N THR A 70 11.33 -9.56 -14.73
CA THR A 70 11.70 -10.95 -15.03
C THR A 70 12.54 -11.50 -13.90
N TYR A 71 12.18 -12.66 -13.37
CA TYR A 71 12.92 -13.35 -12.32
C TYR A 71 13.23 -14.79 -12.75
N LYS A 72 14.52 -15.12 -12.89
CA LYS A 72 14.99 -16.46 -13.34
C LYS A 72 14.26 -16.95 -14.61
N GLY A 73 14.07 -16.08 -15.58
CA GLY A 73 13.38 -16.40 -16.85
C GLY A 73 11.85 -16.38 -16.78
N VAL A 74 11.26 -16.21 -15.59
CA VAL A 74 9.81 -16.05 -15.42
C VAL A 74 9.44 -14.59 -15.48
N ILE A 75 8.56 -14.23 -16.41
CA ILE A 75 8.00 -12.88 -16.54
C ILE A 75 6.83 -12.73 -15.57
N CYS A 76 6.82 -11.59 -14.87
CA CYS A 76 5.67 -11.10 -14.12
C CYS A 76 5.25 -9.74 -14.65
N GLU A 77 3.95 -9.57 -14.86
CA GLU A 77 3.35 -8.30 -15.25
C GLU A 77 2.04 -8.10 -14.48
N ILE A 78 1.87 -6.92 -13.88
CA ILE A 78 0.63 -6.50 -13.25
C ILE A 78 0.11 -5.30 -14.01
N THR A 79 -1.08 -5.45 -14.59
CA THR A 79 -1.79 -4.35 -15.26
C THR A 79 -3.06 -4.01 -14.49
N ILE A 80 -3.40 -2.73 -14.52
CA ILE A 80 -4.60 -2.21 -13.87
C ILE A 80 -5.41 -1.42 -14.88
N LEU A 81 -6.72 -1.39 -14.66
CA LEU A 81 -7.65 -0.50 -15.35
C LEU A 81 -8.38 0.34 -14.31
N GLU A 82 -8.17 1.65 -14.35
CA GLU A 82 -8.78 2.61 -13.42
C GLU A 82 -10.06 3.21 -13.99
N ARG A 83 -11.04 3.47 -13.11
CA ARG A 83 -12.28 4.21 -13.43
C ARG A 83 -12.17 5.65 -12.93
N THR A 84 -13.00 6.52 -13.49
CA THR A 84 -13.11 7.95 -13.12
C THR A 84 -13.40 8.22 -11.64
N ASN A 85 -13.84 7.23 -10.86
CA ASN A 85 -14.10 7.31 -9.42
C ASN A 85 -12.85 7.10 -8.54
N GLY A 86 -11.66 6.92 -9.14
CA GLY A 86 -10.42 6.71 -8.40
C GLY A 86 -10.25 5.30 -7.85
N MET A 87 -11.01 4.33 -8.35
CA MET A 87 -10.84 2.91 -8.02
C MET A 87 -10.53 2.12 -9.29
N MET A 88 -9.79 1.03 -9.13
CA MET A 88 -9.52 0.09 -10.22
C MET A 88 -10.73 -0.80 -10.43
N THR A 89 -11.17 -0.95 -11.67
CA THR A 89 -12.26 -1.85 -12.05
C THR A 89 -11.76 -3.26 -12.33
N LYS A 90 -10.54 -3.35 -12.87
CA LYS A 90 -9.91 -4.61 -13.26
C LYS A 90 -8.43 -4.58 -12.91
N VAL A 91 -7.93 -5.71 -12.42
CA VAL A 91 -6.49 -5.94 -12.23
C VAL A 91 -6.16 -7.28 -12.88
N GLU A 92 -5.12 -7.32 -13.70
CA GLU A 92 -4.58 -8.55 -14.28
C GLU A 92 -3.18 -8.79 -13.71
N ILE A 93 -2.99 -9.95 -13.11
CA ILE A 93 -1.71 -10.44 -12.61
C ILE A 93 -1.31 -11.60 -13.50
N ASN A 94 -0.29 -11.40 -14.32
CA ASN A 94 0.29 -12.43 -15.17
C ASN A 94 1.59 -12.92 -14.53
N VAL A 95 1.62 -14.19 -14.15
CA VAL A 95 2.79 -14.86 -13.58
C VAL A 95 3.03 -16.14 -14.36
N ASN A 96 4.17 -16.23 -15.05
CA ASN A 96 4.52 -17.41 -15.85
C ASN A 96 3.42 -17.81 -16.86
N LYS A 97 2.85 -16.81 -17.55
CA LYS A 97 1.76 -16.98 -18.53
C LYS A 97 0.40 -17.38 -17.93
N ILE A 98 0.32 -17.62 -16.62
CA ILE A 98 -0.95 -17.81 -15.92
C ILE A 98 -1.56 -16.45 -15.65
N LYS A 99 -2.75 -16.21 -16.19
CA LYS A 99 -3.45 -14.94 -16.03
C LYS A 99 -4.45 -15.04 -14.88
N THR A 100 -4.23 -14.27 -13.83
CA THR A 100 -5.20 -14.05 -12.77
C THR A 100 -5.88 -12.69 -12.98
N VAL A 101 -7.20 -12.68 -13.11
CA VAL A 101 -8.01 -11.46 -13.29
C VAL A 101 -8.84 -11.23 -12.04
N ILE A 102 -8.75 -10.02 -11.50
CA ILE A 102 -9.62 -9.54 -10.42
C ILE A 102 -10.59 -8.54 -11.04
N PHE A 103 -11.88 -8.87 -11.01
CA PHE A 103 -12.93 -8.04 -11.57
C PHE A 103 -14.22 -8.21 -10.79
N ASN A 104 -14.84 -7.10 -10.40
CA ASN A 104 -16.14 -7.05 -9.72
C ASN A 104 -16.26 -8.03 -8.53
N GLY A 105 -15.24 -8.09 -7.67
CA GLY A 105 -15.24 -8.96 -6.50
C GLY A 105 -14.86 -10.42 -6.78
N THR A 106 -14.78 -10.84 -8.04
CA THR A 106 -14.42 -12.20 -8.43
C THR A 106 -12.95 -12.32 -8.81
N VAL A 107 -12.40 -13.51 -8.58
CA VAL A 107 -11.06 -13.92 -9.02
C VAL A 107 -11.21 -15.01 -10.08
N GLU A 108 -10.64 -14.76 -11.25
CA GLU A 108 -10.58 -15.70 -12.36
C GLU A 108 -9.13 -16.07 -12.63
N VAL A 109 -8.83 -17.34 -12.82
CA VAL A 109 -7.51 -17.84 -13.21
C VAL A 109 -7.65 -18.57 -14.54
N ASP A 110 -6.90 -18.15 -15.55
CA ASP A 110 -6.99 -18.66 -16.93
C ASP A 110 -8.43 -18.73 -17.46
N SER A 111 -9.16 -17.62 -17.26
CA SER A 111 -10.57 -17.44 -17.66
C SER A 111 -11.57 -18.37 -16.98
N LYS A 112 -11.18 -19.01 -15.88
CA LYS A 112 -12.06 -19.85 -15.05
C LYS A 112 -12.21 -19.26 -13.66
N ARG A 113 -13.43 -19.31 -13.13
CA ARG A 113 -13.73 -18.89 -11.75
C ARG A 113 -13.40 -20.00 -10.79
N TYR A 114 -12.79 -19.64 -9.67
CA TYR A 114 -12.49 -20.54 -8.56
C TYR A 114 -12.94 -19.92 -7.25
N SER A 115 -13.45 -20.74 -6.34
CA SER A 115 -13.62 -20.33 -4.94
C SER A 115 -12.26 -20.23 -4.26
N LEU A 116 -12.13 -19.31 -3.32
CA LEU A 116 -10.95 -19.25 -2.45
C LEU A 116 -11.07 -20.30 -1.33
N PRO A 117 -9.95 -20.89 -0.87
CA PRO A 117 -8.60 -20.71 -1.40
C PRO A 117 -8.40 -21.43 -2.74
N TYR A 118 -7.66 -20.79 -3.63
CA TYR A 118 -7.16 -21.39 -4.86
C TYR A 118 -5.70 -21.78 -4.65
N ASP A 119 -5.41 -23.08 -4.62
CA ASP A 119 -4.05 -23.58 -4.47
C ASP A 119 -3.67 -24.50 -5.63
N GLN A 120 -2.70 -24.07 -6.44
CA GLN A 120 -2.23 -24.80 -7.62
C GLN A 120 -0.70 -24.68 -7.76
N THR A 121 -0.12 -25.30 -8.79
CA THR A 121 1.33 -25.44 -8.97
C THR A 121 2.13 -24.14 -8.84
N TYR A 122 1.63 -23.03 -9.37
CA TYR A 122 2.40 -21.78 -9.47
C TYR A 122 1.97 -20.67 -8.51
N GLN A 123 0.77 -20.77 -7.94
CA GLN A 123 0.21 -19.71 -7.12
C GLN A 123 -0.77 -20.24 -6.08
N HIS A 124 -0.83 -19.53 -4.95
CA HIS A 124 -1.79 -19.73 -3.89
C HIS A 124 -2.53 -18.41 -3.65
N ILE A 125 -3.85 -18.42 -3.79
CA ILE A 125 -4.73 -17.26 -3.58
C ILE A 125 -5.67 -17.58 -2.42
N PHE A 126 -5.69 -16.74 -1.39
CA PHE A 126 -6.42 -17.01 -0.16
C PHE A 126 -6.85 -15.73 0.55
N ASP A 127 -7.85 -15.86 1.40
CA ASP A 127 -8.32 -14.78 2.26
C ASP A 127 -7.32 -14.49 3.39
N TYR A 128 -7.09 -13.21 3.65
CA TYR A 128 -6.14 -12.69 4.61
C TYR A 128 -6.79 -11.50 5.35
N GLY A 129 -7.64 -11.83 6.34
CA GLY A 129 -8.49 -10.84 7.00
C GLY A 129 -9.50 -10.26 6.01
N ILE A 130 -9.58 -8.93 5.92
CA ILE A 130 -10.42 -8.22 4.94
C ILE A 130 -9.81 -8.18 3.53
N TYR A 131 -8.61 -8.75 3.36
CA TYR A 131 -7.86 -8.73 2.11
C TYR A 131 -7.87 -10.10 1.45
N THR A 132 -7.61 -10.13 0.15
CA THR A 132 -7.21 -11.34 -0.57
C THR A 132 -5.74 -11.22 -0.92
N LYS A 133 -5.02 -12.34 -0.85
CA LYS A 133 -3.59 -12.40 -1.10
C LYS A 133 -3.27 -13.48 -2.11
N LEU A 134 -2.50 -13.12 -3.14
CA LEU A 134 -1.85 -14.04 -4.07
C LEU A 134 -0.38 -14.16 -3.67
N ARG A 135 0.06 -15.38 -3.40
CA ARG A 135 1.47 -15.73 -3.22
C ARG A 135 1.92 -16.57 -4.41
N SER A 136 2.94 -16.10 -5.12
CA SER A 136 3.56 -16.95 -6.14
C SER A 136 4.46 -18.00 -5.47
N LYS A 137 4.44 -19.22 -6.00
CA LYS A 137 5.31 -20.33 -5.59
C LYS A 137 6.63 -20.39 -6.38
N ILE A 138 6.70 -19.67 -7.50
CA ILE A 138 7.83 -19.74 -8.46
C ILE A 138 8.66 -18.46 -8.53
N LEU A 139 8.11 -17.35 -8.06
CA LEU A 139 8.84 -16.09 -7.96
C LEU A 139 8.52 -15.42 -6.62
N PRO A 140 9.42 -14.59 -6.09
CA PRO A 140 9.31 -14.09 -4.73
C PRO A 140 8.33 -12.89 -4.63
N LEU A 141 7.12 -13.05 -5.16
CA LEU A 141 6.08 -12.02 -5.21
C LEU A 141 4.90 -12.40 -4.34
N THR A 142 4.43 -11.40 -3.60
CA THR A 142 3.10 -11.42 -2.99
C THR A 142 2.31 -10.22 -3.48
N VAL A 143 1.07 -10.45 -3.94
CA VAL A 143 0.12 -9.39 -4.29
C VAL A 143 -1.02 -9.41 -3.29
N THR A 144 -1.42 -8.26 -2.77
CA THR A 144 -2.50 -8.11 -1.79
C THR A 144 -3.46 -7.02 -2.23
N TRP A 145 -4.75 -7.28 -2.11
CA TRP A 145 -5.82 -6.37 -2.45
C TRP A 145 -7.02 -6.58 -1.54
N HIS A 146 -8.02 -5.70 -1.64
CA HIS A 146 -9.37 -6.01 -1.19
C HIS A 146 -10.35 -5.46 -2.21
N ASN A 147 -11.56 -6.00 -2.19
CA ASN A 147 -12.67 -5.49 -2.97
C ASN A 147 -13.48 -4.55 -2.09
N ALA A 148 -13.74 -3.33 -2.58
CA ALA A 148 -14.62 -2.37 -1.95
C ALA A 148 -15.84 -2.12 -2.84
N GLN A 149 -16.86 -1.45 -2.30
CA GLN A 149 -17.97 -0.99 -3.12
C GLN A 149 -17.44 0.00 -4.17
N GLY A 150 -17.62 -0.34 -5.45
CA GLY A 150 -17.17 0.49 -6.57
C GLY A 150 -15.82 0.13 -7.17
N GLY A 151 -15.10 -0.85 -6.62
CA GLY A 151 -13.89 -1.40 -7.24
C GLY A 151 -12.80 -1.82 -6.25
N ILE A 152 -11.57 -1.85 -6.75
CA ILE A 152 -10.37 -2.18 -5.98
C ILE A 152 -9.65 -0.86 -5.69
N PRO A 153 -9.58 -0.40 -4.44
CA PRO A 153 -8.99 0.89 -4.11
C PRO A 153 -7.46 0.86 -4.07
N PHE A 154 -6.85 -0.31 -3.87
CA PHE A 154 -5.40 -0.45 -3.92
C PHE A 154 -4.94 -1.86 -4.30
N ILE A 155 -3.74 -1.92 -4.85
CA ILE A 155 -2.94 -3.12 -5.05
C ILE A 155 -1.61 -2.91 -4.35
N LEU A 156 -1.16 -3.93 -3.61
CA LEU A 156 0.14 -3.94 -2.96
C LEU A 156 0.94 -5.15 -3.46
N ALA A 157 2.02 -4.89 -4.17
CA ALA A 157 2.99 -5.89 -4.60
C ALA A 157 4.23 -5.83 -3.71
N LYS A 158 4.62 -6.99 -3.16
CA LYS A 158 5.76 -7.17 -2.26
C LYS A 158 6.80 -8.08 -2.89
N LEU A 159 8.03 -7.64 -2.84
CA LEU A 159 9.23 -8.37 -3.24
C LEU A 159 10.24 -8.36 -2.06
N PRO A 160 10.98 -9.45 -1.81
CA PRO A 160 12.09 -9.39 -0.88
C PRO A 160 13.23 -8.54 -1.48
N ASN A 161 13.93 -7.83 -0.60
CA ASN A 161 14.98 -6.81 -0.83
C ASN A 161 16.14 -7.21 -1.77
N GLN A 162 16.16 -8.44 -2.28
CA GLN A 162 17.19 -8.97 -3.18
C GLN A 162 16.69 -9.30 -4.59
N SER A 163 15.42 -9.03 -4.91
CA SER A 163 14.83 -9.41 -6.19
C SER A 163 14.74 -8.29 -7.23
N VAL A 164 14.98 -7.03 -6.84
CA VAL A 164 14.93 -5.86 -7.74
C VAL A 164 16.33 -5.35 -8.14
N ARG A 165 17.40 -5.82 -7.48
CA ARG A 165 18.78 -5.48 -7.88
C ARG A 165 19.32 -6.47 -8.90
N LYS A 166 19.09 -6.18 -10.19
CA LYS A 166 19.92 -6.65 -11.29
C LYS A 166 20.07 -5.55 -12.33
#